data_AF-A0A1Q8AT01-F1
#
_entry.id   AF-A0A1Q8AT01-F1
#
_cell.length_a   1.000
_cell.length_b   1.000
_cell.length_c   1.000
_cell.angle_alpha   90.00
_cell.angle_beta   90.00
_cell.angle_gamma   90.00
#
_symmetry.space_group_name_H-M   'P 1'
#
loop_
_entity.id
_entity.type
_entity.pdbx_description
1 polymer ?
#
loop_
_entity_poly.entity_id
_entity_poly.type
_entity_poly.pdbx_seq_one_letter_code
_entity_poly.pdbx_strand_id
1 'polypeptide(L)'
;MFGVIRSIIMLVAAGYAGLGLLAVVLLVRQERKRSISGGPPISRFCQKCGTEMNIWALACPSCGLSIGASRGPENQDSVDPNPNT
;
A
#
# COMPACT_ATOMS: atom_id res chain seq x y z
N MET A 1 1.57 23.59 43.09
CA MET A 1 2.16 23.60 41.73
C MET A 1 2.73 22.25 41.30
N PHE A 2 3.57 21.59 42.11
CA PHE A 2 4.17 20.27 41.77
C PHE A 2 3.19 19.11 41.53
N GLY A 3 2.03 19.08 42.20
CA GLY A 3 1.02 18.03 42.00
C GLY A 3 0.35 18.06 40.63
N VAL A 4 0.12 19.26 40.09
CA VAL A 4 -0.49 19.46 38.77
C VAL A 4 0.47 19.00 37.66
N ILE A 5 1.76 19.33 37.82
CA ILE A 5 2.82 18.92 36.87
C ILE A 5 2.91 17.39 36.79
N ARG A 6 2.89 16.69 37.93
CA ARG A 6 2.89 15.22 37.95
C ARG A 6 1.66 14.61 37.31
N SER A 7 0.49 15.22 37.49
CA SER A 7 -0.75 14.77 36.86
C SER A 7 -0.69 14.90 35.33
N ILE A 8 -0.17 16.03 34.82
CA ILE A 8 0.02 16.25 33.38
C ILE A 8 1.01 15.24 32.80
N ILE A 9 2.14 15.00 33.48
CA ILE A 9 3.16 14.03 33.02
C ILE A 9 2.56 12.62 32.92
N MET A 10 1.74 12.21 33.88
CA MET A 10 1.09 10.89 33.84
C MET A 10 0.11 10.75 32.67
N LEU A 11 -0.68 11.79 32.38
CA LEU A 11 -1.60 11.82 31.23
C LEU A 11 -0.84 11.70 29.91
N VAL A 12 0.25 12.47 29.78
CA VAL A 12 1.10 12.45 28.58
C VAL A 12 1.76 11.08 28.40
N ALA A 13 2.32 10.52 29.47
CA ALA A 13 2.96 9.19 29.44
C ALA A 13 1.97 8.08 29.04
N ALA A 14 0.76 8.09 29.61
CA ALA A 14 -0.28 7.13 29.26
C ALA A 14 -0.72 7.27 27.78
N GLY A 15 -0.85 8.50 27.29
CA GLY A 15 -1.16 8.77 25.89
C GLY A 15 -0.09 8.24 24.93
N TYR A 16 1.19 8.49 25.20
CA TYR A 16 2.29 7.97 24.39
C TYR A 16 2.38 6.45 24.43
N ALA A 17 2.15 5.83 25.59
CA ALA A 17 2.11 4.37 25.70
C ALA A 17 1.01 3.77 24.81
N GLY A 18 -0.19 4.36 24.82
CA GLY A 18 -1.30 3.95 23.96
C GLY A 18 -1.01 4.13 22.47
N LEU A 19 -0.51 5.30 22.07
CA LEU A 19 -0.13 5.59 20.68
C LEU A 19 0.98 4.66 20.18
N GLY A 20 2.00 4.41 21.01
CA GLY A 20 3.09 3.50 20.69
C GLY A 20 2.61 2.06 20.48
N LEU A 21 1.76 1.55 21.38
CA LEU A 21 1.13 0.24 21.24
C LEU A 21 0.30 0.14 19.95
N LEU A 22 -0.50 1.17 19.66
CA LEU A 22 -1.32 1.21 18.45
C LEU A 22 -0.46 1.22 17.18
N ALA A 23 0.63 2.00 17.16
CA ALA A 23 1.59 2.01 16.06
C ALA A 23 2.25 0.64 15.86
N VAL A 24 2.67 -0.05 16.92
CA VAL A 24 3.24 -1.40 16.84
C VAL A 24 2.21 -2.40 16.30
N VAL A 25 0.97 -2.37 16.78
CA VAL A 25 -0.10 -3.25 16.29
C VAL A 25 -0.39 -2.99 14.81
N LEU A 26 -0.42 -1.73 14.37
CA LEU A 26 -0.59 -1.39 12.97
C LEU A 26 0.58 -1.87 12.13
N LEU A 27 1.82 -1.75 12.62
CA LEU A 27 3.02 -2.23 11.91
C LEU A 27 2.96 -3.75 11.74
N VAL A 28 2.65 -4.50 12.80
CA VAL A 28 2.48 -5.96 12.74
C VAL A 28 1.34 -6.36 11.79
N ARG A 29 0.22 -5.63 11.81
CA ARG A 29 -0.88 -5.85 10.85
C ARG A 29 -0.48 -5.50 9.43
N GLN A 30 0.36 -4.49 9.25
CA GLN A 30 0.85 -4.04 7.96
C GLN A 30 1.80 -5.07 7.35
N GLU A 31 2.69 -5.69 8.12
CA GLU A 31 3.50 -6.84 7.67
C GLU A 31 2.61 -7.97 7.12
N ARG A 32 1.53 -8.27 7.85
CA ARG A 32 0.52 -9.25 7.41
C ARG A 32 -0.16 -8.87 6.11
N LYS A 33 -0.38 -7.57 5.85
CA LYS A 33 -1.02 -7.06 4.63
C LYS A 33 -0.02 -6.86 3.49
N ARG A 34 1.23 -6.49 3.77
CA ARG A 34 2.33 -6.34 2.80
C ARG A 34 2.72 -7.67 2.19
N SER A 35 2.59 -8.77 2.93
CA SER A 35 2.79 -10.11 2.37
C SER A 35 1.79 -10.47 1.26
N ILE A 36 0.69 -9.73 1.10
CA ILE A 36 -0.30 -9.89 0.02
C ILE A 36 -0.30 -8.72 -0.98
N SER A 37 0.40 -7.61 -0.68
CA SER A 37 0.33 -6.35 -1.45
C SER A 37 1.70 -5.87 -1.95
N GLY A 38 2.66 -6.79 -2.10
CA GLY A 38 4.08 -6.49 -2.34
C GLY A 38 4.61 -6.84 -3.73
N GLY A 39 3.75 -6.99 -4.73
CA GLY A 39 4.18 -7.16 -6.13
C GLY A 39 3.12 -7.90 -6.95
N PRO A 40 3.01 -7.63 -8.27
CA PRO A 40 2.23 -8.51 -9.14
C PRO A 40 2.73 -9.95 -8.96
N PRO A 41 1.85 -10.97 -9.01
CA PRO A 41 2.27 -12.35 -8.93
C PRO A 41 3.30 -12.55 -10.03
N ILE A 42 4.54 -12.77 -9.62
CA ILE A 42 5.62 -12.82 -10.57
C ILE A 42 5.63 -14.22 -11.20
N SER A 43 4.62 -14.48 -12.02
CA SER A 43 4.48 -15.72 -12.75
C SER A 43 5.60 -15.76 -13.78
N ARG A 44 6.46 -16.78 -13.69
CA ARG A 44 7.49 -17.05 -14.71
C ARG A 44 6.92 -17.30 -16.10
N PHE A 45 5.60 -17.37 -16.26
CA PHE A 45 4.95 -17.63 -17.53
C PHE A 45 3.89 -16.58 -17.81
N CYS A 46 3.78 -16.17 -19.07
CA CYS A 46 2.70 -15.32 -19.54
C CYS A 46 1.36 -16.07 -19.47
N GLN A 47 0.35 -15.52 -18.80
CA GLN A 47 -0.99 -16.13 -18.77
C GLN A 47 -1.66 -16.23 -20.15
N LYS A 48 -1.26 -15.38 -21.10
CA LYS A 48 -1.88 -15.34 -22.44
C LYS A 48 -1.23 -16.30 -23.43
N CYS A 49 0.09 -16.40 -23.41
CA CYS A 49 0.83 -17.18 -24.43
C CYS A 49 1.74 -18.26 -23.85
N GLY A 50 1.82 -18.42 -22.53
CA GLY A 50 2.63 -19.44 -21.86
C GLY A 50 4.13 -19.23 -21.95
N THR A 51 4.60 -18.15 -22.59
CA THR A 51 6.03 -17.85 -22.75
C THR A 51 6.68 -17.59 -21.40
N GLU A 52 7.88 -18.13 -21.21
CA GLU A 52 8.69 -17.85 -20.04
C GLU A 52 9.07 -16.36 -19.99
N MET A 53 8.84 -15.74 -18.85
CA MET A 53 9.02 -14.32 -18.61
C MET A 53 9.95 -14.11 -17.43
N ASN A 54 10.84 -13.14 -17.59
CA ASN A 54 11.62 -12.64 -16.47
C ASN A 54 10.67 -12.05 -15.43
N ILE A 55 10.97 -12.35 -14.16
CA ILE A 55 10.30 -11.87 -12.97
C ILE A 55 10.22 -10.33 -12.85
N TRP A 56 10.95 -9.60 -13.70
CA TRP A 56 10.92 -8.13 -13.76
C TRP A 56 10.42 -7.57 -15.10
N ALA A 57 9.89 -8.41 -15.99
CA ALA A 57 9.40 -7.97 -17.28
C ALA A 57 8.06 -7.19 -17.15
N LEU A 58 8.06 -5.91 -17.54
CA LEU A 58 6.85 -5.07 -17.56
C LEU A 58 5.87 -5.47 -18.67
N ALA A 59 6.32 -6.21 -19.68
CA ALA A 59 5.51 -6.67 -20.79
C ALA A 59 6.00 -8.01 -21.34
N CYS A 60 5.08 -8.76 -21.95
CA CYS A 60 5.42 -9.99 -22.66
C CYS A 60 6.23 -9.70 -23.93
N PRO A 61 7.45 -10.26 -24.08
CA PRO A 61 8.18 -10.13 -25.34
C PRO A 61 7.52 -10.91 -26.49
N SER A 62 6.70 -11.92 -26.19
CA SER A 62 6.08 -12.77 -27.22
C SER A 62 4.71 -12.28 -27.68
N CYS A 63 3.87 -11.75 -26.79
CA CYS A 63 2.52 -11.31 -27.12
C CYS A 63 2.23 -9.83 -26.86
N GLY A 64 3.21 -9.08 -26.35
CA GLY A 64 3.08 -7.65 -26.06
C GLY A 64 2.17 -7.31 -24.86
N LEU A 65 1.64 -8.31 -24.14
CA LEU A 65 0.76 -8.07 -23.01
C LEU A 65 1.50 -7.38 -21.86
N SER A 66 1.10 -6.15 -21.52
CA SER A 66 1.64 -5.40 -20.39
C SER A 66 1.18 -6.04 -19.08
N ILE A 67 2.14 -6.49 -18.26
CA ILE A 67 1.93 -6.83 -16.85
C ILE A 67 2.17 -5.54 -16.06
N GLY A 68 1.39 -4.52 -16.40
CA GLY A 68 1.39 -3.24 -15.69
C GLY A 68 0.60 -3.41 -14.41
N ALA A 69 1.27 -3.15 -13.28
CA ALA A 69 0.74 -3.00 -11.92
C ALA A 69 -0.79 -3.00 -11.83
N SER A 70 -1.36 -3.99 -11.11
CA SER A 70 -2.73 -3.87 -10.60
C SER A 70 -2.89 -2.48 -10.02
N ARG A 71 -3.76 -1.70 -10.67
CA ARG A 71 -4.19 -0.37 -10.22
C ARG A 71 -4.54 -0.48 -8.74
N GLY A 72 -3.87 0.31 -7.91
CA GLY A 72 -4.48 0.78 -6.66
C GLY A 72 -5.82 1.46 -6.99
N PRO A 73 -6.77 1.52 -6.04
CA PRO A 73 -8.14 1.89 -6.32
C PRO A 73 -8.22 3.18 -7.14
N GLU A 74 -8.84 3.03 -8.31
CA GLU A 74 -9.30 4.11 -9.18
C GLU A 74 -10.15 5.07 -8.35
N ASN A 75 -9.57 6.20 -7.91
CA ASN A 75 -10.35 7.38 -7.60
C ASN A 75 -10.75 8.01 -8.93
N GLN A 76 -11.88 7.54 -9.46
CA GLN A 76 -12.62 8.21 -10.51
C GLN A 76 -13.29 9.45 -9.89
N ASP A 77 -12.62 10.60 -9.93
CA ASP A 77 -13.33 11.89 -10.00
C ASP A 77 -13.54 12.20 -11.47
N SER A 78 -14.65 11.68 -11.97
CA SER A 78 -15.30 12.08 -13.21
C SER A 78 -15.84 13.50 -13.07
N VAL A 79 -15.50 14.39 -14.01
CA VAL A 79 -16.40 15.22 -14.84
C VAL A 79 -15.52 16.14 -15.70
N ASP A 80 -15.32 15.75 -16.97
CA ASP A 80 -15.14 16.65 -18.12
C ASP A 80 -16.52 17.28 -18.47
N PRO A 81 -16.63 18.51 -19.06
CA PRO A 81 -15.96 18.82 -20.33
C PRO A 81 -15.51 20.27 -20.57
N ASN A 82 -14.52 20.35 -21.45
CA ASN A 82 -14.07 21.51 -22.24
C ASN A 82 -15.23 22.28 -22.94
N PRO A 83 -15.35 23.62 -22.79
CA PRO A 83 -16.10 24.45 -23.72
C PRO A 83 -15.14 25.23 -24.62
N ASN A 84 -14.92 24.74 -25.85
CA ASN A 84 -14.42 25.55 -26.96
C ASN A 84 -15.57 25.93 -27.90
N THR A 85 -16.23 27.05 -27.60
CA THR A 85 -16.88 27.91 -28.60
C THR A 85 -16.78 29.34 -28.11
#